data_AF-A0AAD6FU56-F1
#
_entry.id   AF-A0AAD6FU56-F1
#
_cell.length_a   1.000
_cell.length_b   1.000
_cell.length_c   1.000
_cell.angle_alpha   90.00
_cell.angle_beta   90.00
_cell.angle_gamma   90.00
#
_symmetry.space_group_name_H-M   'P 1'
#
loop_
_entity.id
_entity.type
_entity.pdbx_description
1 polymer ?
#
loop_
_entity_poly.entity_id
_entity_poly.type
_entity_poly.pdbx_seq_one_letter_code
_entity_poly.pdbx_strand_id
1 'polypeptide(L)'
;MPAQPPEREPEEEMEAEGESQLPEANGEVERPRDDGRGGGDGEETMEESTEDRDSDLEDSEEEEEEESSEMDDEDCERRRGECLDEMMDLEKQFQELKDKLFRERQNQIKVKLDEVLTGKAGEYREPLVALQESMQIRTQVAGVYRELCLQVIKHKNECELQGAKQHLESERSLLLDAMKSELLEKIRRLEEDRQNTDLTSEWSDETRGKKCKRKNLLGRSERKKKVALVSGPFIVYMLREIDILEDWNAIKKATAALTPLKMKLEKR
;
A
#
# COMPACT_ATOMS: atom_id res chain seq x y z
N MET A 1 -13.82 -45.57 -1.66
CA MET A 1 -13.18 -44.91 -2.81
C MET A 1 -13.37 -43.41 -2.62
N PRO A 2 -12.34 -42.64 -2.20
CA PRO A 2 -12.45 -41.19 -2.11
C PRO A 2 -12.20 -40.57 -3.49
N ALA A 3 -13.12 -39.71 -3.93
CA ALA A 3 -13.03 -38.97 -5.19
C ALA A 3 -11.98 -37.85 -5.06
N GLN A 4 -11.06 -37.79 -6.02
CA GLN A 4 -10.13 -36.67 -6.20
C GLN A 4 -10.89 -35.44 -6.72
N PRO A 5 -10.52 -34.21 -6.31
CA PRO A 5 -10.97 -32.99 -6.97
C PRO A 5 -10.20 -32.79 -8.30
N PRO A 6 -10.82 -32.18 -9.33
CA PRO A 6 -10.17 -31.94 -10.61
C PRO A 6 -9.11 -30.82 -10.52
N GLU A 7 -8.09 -30.98 -11.36
CA GLU A 7 -6.90 -30.12 -11.47
C GLU A 7 -7.25 -28.70 -11.93
N ARG A 8 -6.50 -27.72 -11.39
CA ARG A 8 -6.57 -26.29 -11.73
C ARG A 8 -6.05 -26.05 -13.16
N GLU A 9 -6.82 -25.33 -13.96
CA GLU A 9 -6.31 -24.64 -15.15
C GLU A 9 -5.73 -23.27 -14.76
N PRO A 10 -4.70 -22.76 -15.47
CA PRO A 10 -4.01 -21.53 -15.11
C PRO A 10 -4.80 -20.33 -15.63
N GLU A 11 -5.50 -19.62 -14.73
CA GLU A 11 -6.05 -18.31 -15.05
C GLU A 11 -4.91 -17.29 -15.10
N GLU A 12 -4.96 -16.49 -16.17
CA GLU A 12 -4.00 -15.48 -16.60
C GLU A 12 -3.59 -14.55 -15.45
N GLU A 13 -2.28 -14.38 -15.28
CA GLU A 13 -1.68 -13.39 -14.39
C GLU A 13 -2.06 -11.98 -14.87
N MET A 14 -3.13 -11.41 -14.31
CA MET A 14 -3.34 -9.96 -14.34
C MET A 14 -2.25 -9.32 -13.48
N GLU A 15 -1.38 -8.57 -14.14
CA GLU A 15 -0.36 -7.73 -13.52
C GLU A 15 -0.99 -6.89 -12.40
N ALA A 16 -0.64 -7.23 -11.16
CA ALA A 16 -0.91 -6.42 -9.99
C ALA A 16 0.05 -5.22 -10.00
N GLU A 17 -0.15 -4.28 -10.93
CA GLU A 17 0.46 -2.96 -10.81
C GLU A 17 -0.23 -2.21 -9.69
N GLY A 18 0.50 -2.02 -8.59
CA GLY A 18 0.07 -1.20 -7.47
C GLY A 18 0.41 -1.83 -6.13
N GLU A 19 1.68 -2.18 -5.92
CA GLU A 19 2.23 -2.28 -4.58
C GLU A 19 1.89 -0.97 -3.85
N SER A 20 0.95 -1.05 -2.92
CA SER A 20 0.62 0.04 -2.02
C SER A 20 1.79 0.12 -1.06
N GLN A 21 2.80 0.89 -1.45
CA GLN A 21 3.86 1.34 -0.57
C GLN A 21 3.20 2.13 0.57
N LEU A 22 2.96 1.42 1.66
CA LEU A 22 2.74 2.00 2.97
C LEU A 22 3.97 2.85 3.28
N PRO A 23 3.85 4.16 3.52
CA PRO A 23 4.98 4.90 4.05
C PRO A 23 5.21 4.43 5.49
N GLU A 24 6.26 3.63 5.70
CA GLU A 24 6.89 3.49 7.02
C GLU A 24 7.48 4.85 7.41
N ALA A 25 6.66 5.72 7.98
CA ALA A 25 7.11 6.96 8.59
C ALA A 25 7.45 6.70 10.07
N ASN A 26 8.44 5.85 10.32
CA ASN A 26 9.27 6.00 11.52
C ASN A 26 10.22 7.17 11.25
N GLY A 27 9.73 8.39 11.48
CA GLY A 27 10.57 9.57 11.56
C GLY A 27 11.35 9.51 12.87
N GLU A 28 12.63 9.17 12.80
CA GLU A 28 13.59 9.47 13.85
C GLU A 28 13.56 10.99 14.09
N VAL A 29 13.11 11.38 15.28
CA VAL A 29 13.21 12.77 15.73
C VAL A 29 14.65 13.00 16.17
N GLU A 30 15.46 13.51 15.24
CA GLU A 30 16.66 14.29 15.54
C GLU A 30 16.25 15.45 16.46
N ARG A 31 16.78 15.47 17.69
CA ARG A 31 16.57 16.57 18.63
C ARG A 31 17.46 17.76 18.22
N PRO A 32 16.95 19.00 18.22
CA PRO A 32 17.80 20.16 18.01
C PRO A 32 18.72 20.35 19.22
N ARG A 33 20.02 20.55 18.96
CA ARG A 33 20.99 21.05 19.94
C ARG A 33 20.61 22.50 20.25
N ASP A 34 20.23 22.74 21.50
CA ASP A 34 19.97 24.08 22.02
C ASP A 34 21.30 24.70 22.45
N ASP A 35 21.81 25.62 21.64
CA ASP A 35 22.93 26.49 21.97
C ASP A 35 22.39 27.73 22.71
N GLY A 36 22.45 27.69 24.05
CA GLY A 36 21.97 28.75 24.94
C GLY A 36 22.85 28.96 26.18
N ARG A 37 23.96 29.68 26.00
CA ARG A 37 24.83 30.38 26.97
C ARG A 37 24.35 30.54 28.43
N GLY A 38 25.26 30.24 29.38
CA GLY A 38 25.50 31.14 30.53
C GLY A 38 25.97 30.49 31.86
N GLY A 39 27.24 30.77 32.25
CA GLY A 39 27.81 30.55 33.59
C GLY A 39 28.58 29.23 33.69
N GLY A 40 29.91 29.16 33.80
CA GLY A 40 30.82 30.01 34.55
C GLY A 40 31.08 29.34 35.90
N ASP A 41 31.99 28.36 35.95
CA ASP A 41 32.81 28.11 37.14
C ASP A 41 34.02 27.22 36.79
N GLY A 42 35.14 27.48 37.45
CA GLY A 42 36.50 27.09 37.07
C GLY A 42 36.77 25.59 37.14
N GLU A 43 37.36 25.07 36.07
CA GLU A 43 38.10 23.82 36.08
C GLU A 43 39.53 24.16 36.52
N GLU A 44 39.83 23.97 37.81
CA GLU A 44 41.16 24.18 38.35
C GLU A 44 42.08 23.04 37.87
N THR A 45 42.88 23.36 36.86
CA THR A 45 44.08 22.62 36.49
C THR A 45 45.05 22.61 37.67
N MET A 46 45.14 21.46 38.34
CA MET A 46 46.17 21.17 39.35
C MET A 46 47.52 21.05 38.63
N GLU A 47 48.21 22.19 38.46
CA GLU A 47 49.63 22.21 38.10
C GLU A 47 50.45 21.78 39.32
N GLU A 48 51.16 20.67 39.16
CA GLU A 48 52.20 20.20 40.08
C GLU A 48 53.39 21.17 40.00
N SER A 49 53.46 22.14 40.92
CA SER A 49 54.67 22.94 41.13
C SER A 49 55.77 22.06 41.71
N THR A 50 56.68 21.61 40.85
CA THR A 50 57.99 21.09 41.24
C THR A 50 58.85 22.27 41.70
N GLU A 51 58.87 22.53 43.00
CA GLU A 51 59.81 23.51 43.58
C GLU A 51 61.10 22.78 43.97
N ASP A 52 62.08 22.83 43.07
CA ASP A 52 63.49 22.68 43.41
C ASP A 52 63.87 23.78 44.41
N ARG A 53 64.18 23.39 45.65
CA ARG A 53 64.72 24.27 46.67
C ARG A 53 66.03 23.70 47.17
N ASP A 54 67.11 24.02 46.45
CA ASP A 54 68.47 24.01 47.00
C ASP A 54 68.51 25.05 48.12
N SER A 55 68.52 24.60 49.38
CA SER A 55 68.86 25.44 50.51
C SER A 55 70.32 25.22 50.85
N ASP A 56 71.18 26.05 50.29
CA ASP A 56 72.56 26.24 50.72
C ASP A 56 72.52 26.85 52.13
N LEU A 57 72.88 26.04 53.13
CA LEU A 57 72.87 26.42 54.53
C LEU A 57 74.22 27.08 54.84
N GLU A 58 74.36 28.37 54.53
CA GLU A 58 75.50 29.18 54.99
C GLU A 58 75.37 29.44 56.50
N ASP A 59 76.28 28.79 57.22
CA ASP A 59 76.64 28.94 58.62
C ASP A 59 76.88 30.42 58.96
N SER A 60 75.89 31.03 59.60
CA SER A 60 76.00 32.36 60.22
C SER A 60 76.00 32.17 61.73
N GLU A 61 77.21 32.07 62.29
CA GLU A 61 77.46 32.21 63.72
C GLU A 61 77.18 33.67 64.14
N GLU A 62 75.95 33.95 64.53
CA GLU A 62 75.61 35.13 65.32
C GLU A 62 75.32 34.69 66.75
N GLU A 63 76.25 35.06 67.64
CA GLU A 63 76.04 35.04 69.08
C GLU A 63 74.90 35.99 69.42
N GLU A 64 73.74 35.44 69.79
CA GLU A 64 72.74 36.17 70.56
C GLU A 64 72.79 35.71 72.02
N GLU A 65 73.05 36.71 72.85
CA GLU A 65 73.14 36.68 74.29
C GLU A 65 71.89 36.04 74.91
N GLU A 66 72.12 35.35 76.03
CA GLU A 66 71.08 34.79 76.88
C GLU A 66 70.11 35.87 77.37
N GLU A 67 69.05 36.12 76.60
CA GLU A 67 67.77 36.56 77.15
C GLU A 67 66.88 35.32 77.26
N SER A 68 67.22 34.48 78.25
CA SER A 68 66.34 33.44 78.77
C SER A 68 65.10 34.11 79.35
N SER A 69 64.18 34.54 78.48
CA SER A 69 62.82 34.83 78.86
C SER A 69 62.23 33.51 79.35
N GLU A 70 62.11 33.39 80.66
CA GLU A 70 61.26 32.43 81.35
C GLU A 70 59.83 32.66 80.84
N MET A 71 59.54 32.15 79.64
CA MET A 71 58.18 32.03 79.16
C MET A 71 57.49 31.13 80.17
N ASP A 72 56.41 31.66 80.73
CA ASP A 72 55.54 30.94 81.64
C ASP A 72 55.11 29.64 80.94
N ASP A 73 55.68 28.50 81.33
CA ASP A 73 55.34 27.18 80.79
C ASP A 73 53.82 26.94 80.90
N GLU A 74 53.17 27.55 81.91
CA GLU A 74 51.72 27.53 82.08
C GLU A 74 50.98 28.27 80.95
N ASP A 75 51.55 29.32 80.35
CA ASP A 75 51.01 30.02 79.19
C ASP A 75 51.18 29.21 77.89
N CYS A 76 52.30 28.52 77.73
CA CYS A 76 52.49 27.57 76.64
C CYS A 76 51.50 26.39 76.73
N GLU A 77 51.30 25.82 77.91
CA GLU A 77 50.31 24.76 78.13
C GLU A 77 48.87 25.24 77.91
N ARG A 78 48.56 26.47 78.34
CA ARG A 78 47.25 27.11 78.14
C ARG A 78 46.92 27.28 76.65
N ARG A 79 47.85 27.87 75.88
CA ARG A 79 47.70 28.02 74.42
C ARG A 79 47.58 26.68 73.69
N ARG A 80 48.30 25.66 74.15
CA ARG A 80 48.18 24.30 73.63
C ARG A 80 46.79 23.71 73.90
N GLY A 81 46.25 23.94 75.10
CA GLY A 81 44.89 23.53 75.47
C GLY A 81 43.83 24.20 74.59
N GLU A 82 43.93 25.52 74.40
CA GLU A 82 43.03 26.29 73.52
C GLU A 82 43.06 25.77 72.08
N CYS A 83 44.24 25.49 71.53
CA CYS A 83 44.38 24.92 70.19
C CYS A 83 43.73 23.52 70.08
N LEU A 84 43.87 22.68 71.12
CA LEU A 84 43.19 21.38 71.16
C LEU A 84 41.67 21.53 71.23
N ASP A 85 41.16 22.46 72.03
CA ASP A 85 39.73 22.76 72.13
C ASP A 85 39.16 23.25 70.79
N GLU A 86 39.85 24.16 70.11
CA GLU A 86 39.48 24.60 68.76
C GLU A 86 39.45 23.43 67.77
N MET A 87 40.44 22.54 67.85
CA MET A 87 40.51 21.36 67.00
C MET A 87 39.34 20.39 67.25
N MET A 88 38.96 20.20 68.52
CA MET A 88 37.78 19.41 68.91
C MET A 88 36.48 20.05 68.41
N ASP A 89 36.36 21.37 68.50
CA ASP A 89 35.20 22.10 68.00
C ASP A 89 35.09 21.99 66.47
N LEU A 90 36.20 22.08 65.74
CA LEU A 90 36.24 21.86 64.29
C LEU A 90 35.81 20.44 63.92
N GLU A 91 36.31 19.42 64.62
CA GLU A 91 35.93 18.03 64.37
C GLU A 91 34.43 17.79 64.63
N LYS A 92 33.89 18.39 65.69
CA LYS A 92 32.45 18.36 65.98
C LYS A 92 31.64 19.05 64.88
N GLN A 93 32.04 20.24 64.44
CA GLN A 93 31.38 20.96 63.35
C GLN A 93 31.40 20.14 62.05
N PHE A 94 32.53 19.50 61.74
CA PHE A 94 32.66 18.62 60.58
C PHE A 94 31.69 17.43 60.64
N GLN A 95 31.59 16.78 61.81
CA GLN A 95 30.67 15.67 62.00
C GLN A 95 29.20 16.10 61.91
N GLU A 96 28.85 17.27 62.46
CA GLU A 96 27.51 17.84 62.30
C GLU A 96 27.18 18.18 60.84
N LEU A 97 28.16 18.72 60.09
CA LEU A 97 27.98 19.06 58.68
C LEU A 97 27.77 17.81 57.84
N LYS A 98 28.55 16.77 58.11
CA LYS A 98 28.42 15.45 57.49
C LYS A 98 27.03 14.86 57.73
N ASP A 99 26.54 14.89 58.97
CA ASP A 99 25.21 14.38 59.32
C ASP A 99 24.07 15.21 58.71
N LYS A 100 24.27 16.53 58.54
CA LYS A 100 23.32 17.39 57.82
C LYS A 100 23.26 17.01 56.35
N LEU A 101 24.41 16.84 55.69
CA LEU A 101 24.49 16.44 54.29
C LEU A 101 23.83 15.07 54.04
N PHE A 102 24.11 14.09 54.89
CA PHE A 102 23.49 12.76 54.78
C PHE A 102 21.97 12.81 54.92
N ARG A 103 21.47 13.56 55.92
CA ARG A 103 20.02 13.73 56.12
C ARG A 103 19.37 14.45 54.94
N GLU A 104 20.02 15.49 54.42
CA GLU A 104 19.53 16.21 53.25
C GLU A 104 19.45 15.28 52.03
N ARG A 105 20.51 14.52 51.75
CA ARG A 105 20.53 13.58 50.63
C ARG A 105 19.46 12.49 50.77
N GLN A 106 19.28 11.97 51.98
CA GLN A 106 18.23 11.00 52.26
C GLN A 106 16.83 11.60 52.03
N ASN A 107 16.62 12.86 52.43
CA ASN A 107 15.35 13.56 52.23
C ASN A 107 15.06 13.84 50.76
N GLN A 108 16.07 14.25 49.97
CA GLN A 108 15.92 14.40 48.51
C GLN A 108 15.43 13.10 47.86
N ILE A 109 15.99 11.96 48.26
CA ILE A 109 15.57 10.64 47.73
C ILE A 109 14.14 10.30 48.20
N LYS A 110 13.81 10.54 49.47
CA LYS A 110 12.45 10.30 50.00
C LYS A 110 11.40 11.12 49.25
N VAL A 111 11.65 12.40 48.99
CA VAL A 111 10.74 13.26 48.23
C VAL A 111 10.53 12.73 46.82
N LYS A 112 11.61 12.39 46.10
CA LYS A 112 11.50 11.79 44.76
C LYS A 112 10.75 10.46 44.77
N LEU A 113 10.97 9.62 45.78
CA LEU A 113 10.25 8.36 45.94
C LEU A 113 8.75 8.62 46.17
N ASP A 114 8.39 9.58 47.02
CA ASP A 114 7.01 9.96 47.29
C ASP A 114 6.34 10.56 46.04
N GLU A 115 7.04 11.35 45.24
CA GLU A 115 6.55 11.87 43.95
C GLU A 115 6.23 10.72 42.97
N VAL A 116 7.07 9.70 42.92
CA VAL A 116 6.83 8.51 42.09
C VAL A 116 5.63 7.71 42.62
N LEU A 117 5.58 7.44 43.93
CA LEU A 117 4.49 6.69 44.56
C LEU A 117 3.13 7.40 44.43
N THR A 118 3.12 8.74 44.50
CA THR A 118 1.92 9.55 44.32
C THR A 118 1.60 9.84 42.85
N GLY A 119 2.41 9.36 41.91
CA GLY A 119 2.22 9.56 40.48
C GLY A 119 2.38 11.02 40.02
N LYS A 120 3.09 11.84 40.81
CA LYS A 120 3.35 13.25 40.52
C LYS A 120 4.71 13.49 39.86
N ALA A 121 5.57 12.46 39.80
CA ALA A 121 6.87 12.53 39.16
C ALA A 121 6.74 12.96 37.69
N GLY A 122 7.17 14.19 37.40
CA GLY A 122 7.06 14.82 36.08
C GLY A 122 7.78 14.04 34.99
N GLU A 123 8.95 13.48 35.32
CA GLU A 123 9.82 12.68 34.42
C GLU A 123 9.07 11.51 33.76
N TYR A 124 8.06 10.94 34.41
CA TYR A 124 7.23 9.86 33.85
C TYR A 124 5.89 10.36 33.32
N ARG A 125 5.34 11.41 33.93
CA ARG A 125 4.03 11.94 33.57
C ARG A 125 4.03 12.63 32.20
N GLU A 126 5.07 13.40 31.89
CA GLU A 126 5.17 14.09 30.60
C GLU A 126 5.22 13.11 29.42
N PRO A 127 6.10 12.08 29.41
CA PRO A 127 6.06 11.04 28.39
C PRO A 127 4.72 10.30 28.32
N LEU A 128 4.06 10.07 29.46
CA LEU A 128 2.76 9.42 29.50
C LEU A 128 1.68 10.24 28.79
N VAL A 129 1.63 11.56 29.01
CA VAL A 129 0.69 12.46 28.33
C VAL A 129 0.95 12.47 26.83
N ALA A 130 2.21 12.63 26.41
CA ALA A 130 2.57 12.60 25.00
C ALA A 130 2.19 11.26 24.32
N LEU A 131 2.37 10.13 25.01
CA LEU A 131 1.96 8.82 24.51
C LEU A 131 0.44 8.70 24.38
N GLN A 132 -0.31 9.22 25.36
CA GLN A 132 -1.77 9.26 25.31
C GLN A 132 -2.27 10.11 24.14
N GLU A 133 -1.66 11.27 23.89
CA GLU A 133 -1.97 12.12 22.74
C GLU A 133 -1.68 11.40 21.42
N SER A 134 -0.52 10.75 21.30
CA SER A 134 -0.17 9.95 20.13
C SER A 134 -1.17 8.81 19.87
N MET A 135 -1.63 8.14 20.93
CA MET A 135 -2.67 7.10 20.82
C MET A 135 -4.00 7.68 20.33
N GLN A 136 -4.42 8.83 20.86
CA GLN A 136 -5.65 9.51 20.44
C GLN A 136 -5.59 9.91 18.97
N ILE A 137 -4.50 10.54 18.54
CA ILE A 137 -4.29 10.94 17.14
C ILE A 137 -4.35 9.72 16.23
N ARG A 138 -3.62 8.64 16.54
CA ARG A 138 -3.64 7.41 15.74
C ARG A 138 -5.04 6.81 15.63
N THR A 139 -5.80 6.84 16.73
CA THR A 139 -7.18 6.34 16.75
C THR A 139 -8.09 7.19 15.86
N GLN A 140 -7.97 8.51 15.92
CA GLN A 140 -8.74 9.43 15.09
C GLN A 140 -8.42 9.25 13.61
N VAL A 141 -7.12 9.20 13.26
CA VAL A 141 -6.67 8.98 11.87
C VAL A 141 -7.19 7.64 11.34
N ALA A 142 -7.10 6.57 12.13
CA ALA A 142 -7.65 5.26 11.74
C ALA A 142 -9.18 5.32 11.53
N GLY A 143 -9.89 6.11 12.34
CA GLY A 143 -11.33 6.37 12.18
C GLY A 143 -11.65 7.03 10.84
N VAL A 144 -10.97 8.15 10.53
CA VAL A 144 -11.14 8.87 9.25
C VAL A 144 -10.76 7.99 8.06
N TYR A 145 -9.66 7.23 8.17
CA TYR A 145 -9.23 6.32 7.12
C TYR A 145 -10.32 5.26 6.82
N ARG A 146 -10.89 4.65 7.86
CA ARG A 146 -11.99 3.69 7.71
C ARG A 146 -13.19 4.32 7.00
N GLU A 147 -13.56 5.55 7.35
CA GLU A 147 -14.67 6.27 6.71
C GLU A 147 -14.41 6.51 5.22
N LEU A 148 -13.20 6.95 4.87
CA LEU A 148 -12.80 7.14 3.47
C LEU A 148 -12.83 5.83 2.69
N CYS A 149 -12.32 4.73 3.25
CA CYS A 149 -12.40 3.41 2.61
C CYS A 149 -13.86 3.01 2.34
N LEU A 150 -14.76 3.23 3.29
CA LEU A 150 -16.18 2.94 3.11
C LEU A 150 -16.81 3.82 2.03
N GLN A 151 -16.45 5.09 1.94
CA GLN A 151 -16.91 5.99 0.87
C GLN A 151 -16.41 5.52 -0.50
N VAL A 152 -15.14 5.14 -0.62
CA VAL A 152 -14.59 4.60 -1.87
C VAL A 152 -15.34 3.34 -2.32
N ILE A 153 -15.63 2.42 -1.40
CA ILE A 153 -16.41 1.21 -1.71
C ILE A 153 -17.82 1.58 -2.20
N LYS A 154 -18.49 2.52 -1.54
CA LYS A 154 -19.82 2.98 -1.95
C LYS A 154 -19.79 3.59 -3.35
N HIS A 155 -18.86 4.51 -3.62
CA HIS A 155 -18.75 5.14 -4.93
C HIS A 155 -18.44 4.12 -6.03
N LYS A 156 -17.55 3.15 -5.77
CA LYS A 156 -17.30 2.05 -6.71
C LYS A 156 -18.60 1.28 -7.01
N ASN A 157 -19.33 0.88 -5.97
CA ASN A 157 -20.58 0.15 -6.14
C ASN A 157 -21.64 0.96 -6.92
N GLU A 158 -21.78 2.25 -6.62
CA GLU A 158 -22.72 3.15 -7.30
C GLU A 158 -22.36 3.34 -8.78
N CYS A 159 -21.07 3.52 -9.09
CA CYS A 159 -20.58 3.62 -10.46
C CYS A 159 -20.83 2.33 -11.26
N GLU A 160 -20.55 1.17 -10.67
CA GLU A 160 -20.81 -0.14 -11.31
C GLU A 160 -22.31 -0.34 -11.59
N LEU A 161 -23.18 -0.02 -10.61
CA LEU A 161 -24.63 -0.10 -10.80
C LEU A 161 -25.10 0.83 -11.92
N GLN A 162 -24.59 2.05 -11.97
CA GLN A 162 -24.91 3.01 -13.02
C GLN A 162 -24.43 2.51 -14.39
N GLY A 163 -23.18 2.02 -14.47
CA GLY A 163 -22.60 1.49 -15.69
C GLY A 163 -23.40 0.30 -16.24
N ALA A 164 -23.74 -0.67 -15.38
CA ALA A 164 -24.54 -1.83 -15.76
C ALA A 164 -25.94 -1.43 -16.27
N LYS A 165 -26.57 -0.45 -15.62
CA LYS A 165 -27.89 0.06 -16.04
C LYS A 165 -27.82 0.73 -17.42
N GLN A 166 -26.85 1.62 -17.63
CA GLN A 166 -26.67 2.33 -18.90
C GLN A 166 -26.30 1.36 -20.04
N HIS A 167 -25.47 0.35 -19.75
CA HIS A 167 -25.11 -0.70 -20.70
C HIS A 167 -26.36 -1.46 -21.17
N LEU A 168 -27.18 -1.93 -20.22
CA LEU A 168 -28.43 -2.63 -20.54
C LEU A 168 -29.40 -1.77 -21.37
N GLU A 169 -29.57 -0.50 -21.00
CA GLU A 169 -30.43 0.43 -21.74
C GLU A 169 -29.93 0.66 -23.18
N SER A 170 -28.61 0.75 -23.36
CA SER A 170 -27.97 0.92 -24.65
C SER A 170 -28.10 -0.32 -25.52
N GLU A 171 -27.80 -1.50 -24.99
CA GLU A 171 -27.94 -2.78 -25.71
C GLU A 171 -29.39 -3.03 -26.13
N ARG A 172 -30.34 -2.74 -25.23
CA ARG A 172 -31.77 -2.84 -25.55
C ARG A 172 -32.15 -1.94 -26.72
N SER A 173 -31.66 -0.70 -26.72
CA SER A 173 -31.95 0.27 -27.79
C SER A 173 -31.31 -0.17 -29.11
N LEU A 174 -30.05 -0.60 -29.08
CA LEU A 174 -29.33 -1.09 -30.25
C LEU A 174 -29.99 -2.33 -30.86
N LEU A 175 -30.45 -3.26 -30.03
CA LEU A 175 -31.17 -4.45 -30.48
C LEU A 175 -32.50 -4.08 -31.15
N LEU A 176 -33.26 -3.15 -30.58
CA LEU A 176 -34.52 -2.68 -31.17
C LEU A 176 -34.28 -2.03 -32.54
N ASP A 177 -33.25 -1.21 -32.68
CA ASP A 177 -32.89 -0.57 -33.95
C ASP A 177 -32.40 -1.60 -34.97
N ALA A 178 -31.59 -2.58 -34.55
CA ALA A 178 -31.16 -3.68 -35.41
C ALA A 178 -32.36 -4.47 -35.95
N MET A 179 -33.27 -4.92 -35.07
CA MET A 179 -34.49 -5.63 -35.48
C MET A 179 -35.36 -4.79 -36.41
N LYS A 180 -35.52 -3.49 -36.13
CA LYS A 180 -36.26 -2.57 -37.00
C LYS A 180 -35.62 -2.46 -38.38
N SER A 181 -34.29 -2.33 -38.44
CA SER A 181 -33.55 -2.26 -39.70
C SER A 181 -33.68 -3.54 -40.53
N GLU A 182 -33.60 -4.71 -39.90
CA GLU A 182 -33.79 -6.01 -40.55
C GLU A 182 -35.20 -6.16 -41.11
N LEU A 183 -36.22 -5.73 -40.37
CA LEU A 183 -37.61 -5.77 -40.82
C LEU A 183 -37.84 -4.83 -42.01
N LEU A 184 -37.30 -3.61 -41.96
CA LEU A 184 -37.41 -2.65 -43.07
C LEU A 184 -36.68 -3.16 -44.32
N GLU A 185 -35.49 -3.73 -44.16
CA GLU A 185 -34.74 -4.33 -45.27
C GLU A 185 -35.47 -5.55 -45.86
N LYS A 186 -36.11 -6.36 -45.02
CA LYS A 186 -36.94 -7.49 -45.48
C LYS A 186 -38.18 -7.02 -46.24
N ILE A 187 -38.84 -5.95 -45.77
CA ILE A 187 -39.94 -5.31 -46.50
C ILE A 187 -39.44 -4.79 -47.86
N ARG A 188 -38.33 -4.06 -47.88
CA ARG A 188 -37.73 -3.52 -49.11
C ARG A 188 -37.44 -4.61 -50.14
N ARG A 189 -36.81 -5.72 -49.74
CA ARG A 189 -36.56 -6.85 -50.64
C ARG A 189 -37.84 -7.50 -51.18
N LEU A 190 -38.88 -7.62 -50.33
CA LEU A 190 -40.17 -8.14 -50.78
C LEU A 190 -40.86 -7.20 -51.79
N GLU A 191 -40.70 -5.89 -51.61
CA GLU A 191 -41.22 -4.89 -52.55
C GLU A 191 -40.44 -4.92 -53.89
N GLU A 192 -39.12 -5.02 -53.83
CA GLU A 192 -38.24 -5.21 -54.99
C GLU A 192 -38.59 -6.50 -55.74
N ASP A 193 -38.77 -7.63 -55.04
CA ASP A 193 -39.19 -8.90 -55.65
C ASP A 193 -40.57 -8.81 -56.31
N ARG A 194 -41.52 -8.08 -55.72
CA ARG A 194 -42.83 -7.82 -56.32
C ARG A 194 -42.70 -6.99 -57.60
N GLN A 195 -41.91 -5.92 -57.57
CA GLN A 195 -41.67 -5.08 -58.75
C GLN A 195 -40.91 -5.84 -59.85
N ASN A 196 -39.93 -6.66 -59.48
CA ASN A 196 -39.16 -7.49 -60.41
C ASN A 196 -40.03 -8.55 -61.08
N THR A 197 -40.97 -9.17 -60.35
CA THR A 197 -41.92 -10.13 -60.94
C THR A 197 -42.91 -9.43 -61.89
N ASP A 198 -43.40 -8.25 -61.55
CA ASP A 198 -44.25 -7.44 -62.44
C ASP A 198 -43.50 -7.06 -63.73
N LEU A 199 -42.26 -6.56 -63.64
CA LEU A 199 -41.44 -6.18 -64.80
C LEU A 199 -41.05 -7.41 -65.66
N THR A 200 -40.73 -8.53 -65.02
CA THR A 200 -40.42 -9.80 -65.72
C THR A 200 -41.66 -10.37 -66.42
N SER A 201 -42.86 -10.12 -65.88
CA SER A 201 -44.12 -10.48 -66.53
C SER A 201 -44.33 -9.67 -67.81
N GLU A 202 -44.07 -8.35 -67.80
CA GLU A 202 -44.17 -7.52 -69.00
C GLU A 202 -43.16 -7.93 -70.09
N TRP A 203 -41.91 -8.26 -69.73
CA TRP A 203 -40.91 -8.74 -70.68
C TRP A 203 -41.19 -10.17 -71.20
N SER A 204 -41.89 -10.98 -70.40
CA SER A 204 -42.35 -12.31 -70.81
C SER A 204 -43.56 -12.27 -71.74
N ASP A 205 -44.38 -11.21 -71.69
CA ASP A 205 -45.54 -11.06 -72.58
C ASP A 205 -45.12 -10.55 -73.97
N GLU A 206 -44.10 -9.69 -74.06
CA GLU A 206 -43.52 -9.22 -75.34
C GLU A 206 -42.88 -10.38 -76.14
N THR A 207 -42.29 -11.36 -75.45
CA THR A 207 -41.70 -12.57 -76.08
C THR A 207 -42.69 -13.74 -76.23
N ARG A 208 -43.94 -13.60 -75.76
CA ARG A 208 -45.02 -14.60 -75.91
C ARG A 208 -46.22 -14.12 -76.71
N GLY A 209 -46.06 -13.08 -77.52
CA GLY A 209 -47.05 -12.65 -78.52
C GLY A 209 -47.42 -13.69 -79.59
N LYS A 210 -46.84 -14.91 -79.60
CA LYS A 210 -47.27 -16.01 -80.46
C LYS A 210 -47.20 -17.38 -79.76
N LYS A 211 -48.40 -17.94 -79.54
CA LYS A 211 -48.72 -19.36 -79.27
C LYS A 211 -48.53 -19.86 -77.82
N CYS A 212 -49.62 -19.93 -77.06
CA CYS A 212 -50.09 -21.20 -76.48
C CYS A 212 -51.48 -21.07 -75.83
N LYS A 213 -52.53 -21.36 -76.61
CA LYS A 213 -53.74 -21.99 -76.06
C LYS A 213 -53.46 -23.49 -75.93
N ARG A 214 -53.03 -23.95 -74.76
CA ARG A 214 -53.24 -25.36 -74.37
C ARG A 214 -53.38 -25.47 -72.86
N LYS A 215 -54.65 -25.42 -72.46
CA LYS A 215 -55.22 -26.10 -71.29
C LYS A 215 -54.44 -27.38 -70.99
N ASN A 216 -53.81 -27.44 -69.83
CA ASN A 216 -53.59 -28.66 -69.06
C ASN A 216 -53.79 -28.32 -67.58
N LEU A 217 -55.06 -28.46 -67.17
CA LEU A 217 -55.44 -28.82 -65.81
C LEU A 217 -54.97 -30.26 -65.61
N LEU A 218 -53.98 -30.46 -64.75
CA LEU A 218 -53.49 -31.71 -64.13
C LEU A 218 -52.14 -31.31 -63.49
N GLY A 219 -52.05 -30.99 -62.22
CA GLY A 219 -52.37 -31.90 -61.13
C GLY A 219 -51.06 -32.34 -60.48
N ARG A 220 -50.57 -31.58 -59.50
CA ARG A 220 -50.03 -32.14 -58.25
C ARG A 220 -49.81 -31.00 -57.26
N SER A 221 -50.74 -30.92 -56.31
CA SER A 221 -50.48 -30.33 -55.00
C SER A 221 -49.29 -31.07 -54.38
N GLU A 222 -48.09 -30.51 -54.48
CA GLU A 222 -47.01 -30.85 -53.56
C GLU A 222 -47.37 -30.19 -52.24
N ARG A 223 -48.13 -30.95 -51.45
CA ARG A 223 -48.46 -30.63 -50.07
C ARG A 223 -47.15 -30.32 -49.35
N LYS A 224 -47.12 -29.14 -48.73
CA LYS A 224 -46.22 -28.76 -47.66
C LYS A 224 -45.91 -29.99 -46.80
N LYS A 225 -44.74 -30.61 -46.95
CA LYS A 225 -44.22 -31.51 -45.94
C LYS A 225 -43.99 -30.63 -44.73
N LYS A 226 -44.90 -30.72 -43.75
CA LYS A 226 -44.64 -30.18 -42.42
C LYS A 226 -43.38 -30.89 -41.94
N VAL A 227 -42.26 -30.17 -41.89
CA VAL A 227 -41.07 -30.63 -41.21
C VAL A 227 -41.50 -30.89 -39.78
N ALA A 228 -41.37 -32.14 -39.34
CA ALA A 228 -41.66 -32.51 -37.97
C ALA A 228 -40.75 -31.65 -37.07
N LEU A 229 -41.36 -30.83 -36.20
CA LEU A 229 -40.66 -30.19 -35.10
C LEU A 229 -40.21 -31.32 -34.18
N VAL A 230 -38.97 -31.77 -34.35
CA VAL A 230 -38.31 -32.67 -33.40
C VAL A 230 -38.07 -31.84 -32.14
N SER A 231 -38.90 -32.05 -31.13
CA SER A 231 -38.66 -31.55 -29.78
C SER A 231 -37.70 -32.53 -29.10
N GLY A 232 -36.41 -32.20 -29.14
CA GLY A 232 -35.31 -32.99 -28.58
C GLY A 232 -33.96 -32.49 -29.14
N PRO A 233 -32.82 -32.76 -28.48
CA PRO A 233 -31.51 -32.32 -28.98
C PRO A 233 -31.26 -32.89 -30.38
N PHE A 234 -31.24 -32.00 -31.37
CA PHE A 234 -31.02 -32.32 -32.78
C PHE A 234 -29.52 -32.21 -33.08
N ILE A 235 -28.91 -33.31 -33.54
CA ILE A 235 -27.56 -33.28 -34.09
C ILE A 235 -27.66 -32.70 -35.49
N VAL A 236 -27.19 -31.46 -35.65
CA VAL A 236 -27.09 -30.78 -36.95
C VAL A 236 -25.86 -31.34 -37.66
N TYR A 237 -26.05 -32.17 -38.68
CA TYR A 237 -24.95 -32.64 -39.54
C TYR A 237 -24.46 -31.57 -40.54
N MET A 238 -24.79 -30.29 -40.31
CA MET A 238 -24.27 -29.20 -41.11
C MET A 238 -22.90 -28.83 -40.56
N LEU A 239 -21.87 -29.06 -41.36
CA LEU A 239 -20.53 -28.55 -41.09
C LEU A 239 -20.57 -27.03 -40.92
N ARG A 240 -19.68 -26.47 -40.09
CA ARG A 240 -19.59 -25.01 -39.93
C ARG A 240 -19.11 -24.41 -41.25
N GLU A 241 -19.46 -23.16 -41.52
CA GLU A 241 -19.01 -22.46 -42.74
C GLU A 241 -17.48 -22.49 -42.90
N ILE A 242 -16.75 -22.46 -41.78
CA ILE A 242 -15.29 -22.59 -41.73
C ILE A 242 -14.82 -23.93 -42.31
N ASP A 243 -15.42 -25.04 -41.86
CA ASP A 243 -15.05 -26.39 -42.31
C ASP A 243 -15.42 -26.58 -43.80
N ILE A 244 -16.55 -26.00 -44.24
CA ILE A 244 -16.98 -25.99 -45.65
C ILE A 244 -15.98 -25.21 -46.52
N LEU A 245 -15.51 -24.06 -46.05
CA LEU A 245 -14.54 -23.22 -46.77
C LEU A 245 -13.15 -23.87 -46.82
N GLU A 246 -12.75 -24.56 -45.76
CA GLU A 246 -11.52 -25.34 -45.71
C GLU A 246 -11.54 -26.49 -46.72
N ASP A 247 -12.60 -27.29 -46.74
CA ASP A 247 -12.80 -28.37 -47.72
C ASP A 247 -12.85 -27.83 -49.15
N TRP A 248 -13.54 -26.71 -49.37
CA TRP A 248 -13.59 -26.05 -50.67
C TRP A 248 -12.20 -25.61 -51.16
N ASN A 249 -11.38 -25.06 -50.25
CA ASN A 249 -10.00 -24.70 -50.55
C ASN A 249 -9.12 -25.93 -50.78
N ALA A 250 -9.33 -27.02 -50.04
CA ALA A 250 -8.64 -28.29 -50.25
C ALA A 250 -8.96 -28.87 -51.64
N ILE A 251 -10.23 -28.84 -52.06
CA ILE A 251 -10.67 -29.27 -53.40
C ILE A 251 -10.03 -28.39 -54.48
N LYS A 252 -10.02 -27.06 -54.30
CA LYS A 252 -9.35 -26.13 -55.23
C LYS A 252 -7.86 -26.41 -55.34
N LYS A 253 -7.19 -26.68 -54.22
CA LYS A 253 -5.76 -27.00 -54.18
C LYS A 253 -5.46 -28.33 -54.87
N ALA A 254 -6.28 -29.36 -54.64
CA ALA A 254 -6.15 -30.67 -55.27
C ALA A 254 -6.43 -30.60 -56.79
N THR A 255 -7.45 -29.85 -57.21
CA THR A 255 -7.75 -29.65 -58.64
C THR A 255 -6.65 -28.85 -59.35
N ALA A 256 -6.09 -27.81 -58.72
CA ALA A 256 -4.93 -27.09 -59.22
C ALA A 256 -3.66 -27.96 -59.30
N ALA A 257 -3.50 -28.94 -58.40
CA ALA A 257 -2.43 -29.93 -58.43
C ALA A 257 -2.66 -31.06 -59.45
N LEU A 258 -3.91 -31.29 -59.89
CA LEU A 258 -4.27 -32.27 -60.93
C LEU A 258 -4.16 -31.70 -62.36
N THR A 259 -4.29 -30.38 -62.53
CA THR A 259 -4.13 -29.71 -63.83
C THR A 259 -2.79 -29.95 -64.55
N PRO A 260 -1.63 -30.14 -63.88
CA PRO A 260 -0.37 -30.49 -64.55
C PRO A 260 -0.27 -31.97 -64.97
N LEU A 261 -1.15 -32.86 -64.47
CA LEU A 261 -1.11 -34.30 -64.75
C LEU A 261 -1.93 -34.70 -65.98
N LYS A 262 -3.01 -33.99 -66.30
CA LYS A 262 -3.78 -34.24 -67.53
C LYS A 262 -2.99 -33.92 -68.81
N MET A 263 -2.01 -33.00 -68.74
CA MET A 263 -1.13 -32.67 -69.87
C MET A 263 0.02 -33.66 -70.09
N LYS A 264 0.27 -34.59 -69.15
CA LYS A 264 1.33 -35.62 -69.26
C LYS A 264 0.81 -37.01 -69.63
N LEU A 265 -0.50 -37.24 -69.62
CA LEU A 265 -1.13 -38.51 -70.00
C LEU A 265 -1.61 -38.56 -71.47
N GLU A 266 -1.53 -37.45 -72.20
CA GLU A 266 -1.88 -37.36 -73.63
C GLU A 266 -0.66 -37.41 -74.57
N LYS A 267 0.50 -37.84 -74.05
CA LYS A 267 1.68 -38.19 -74.85
C LYS A 267 2.06 -39.65 -74.60
N ARG A 268 1.35 -40.56 -75.27
CA ARG A 268 1.89 -41.85 -75.69
C ARG A 268 1.13 -42.38 -76.89
#